data_AF-A0A1G0KVJ4-F1
#
_entry.id   AF-A0A1G0KVJ4-F1
#
_cell.length_a   1.000
_cell.length_b   1.000
_cell.length_c   1.000
_cell.angle_alpha   90.00
_cell.angle_beta   90.00
_cell.angle_gamma   90.00
#
_symmetry.space_group_name_H-M   'P 1'
#
loop_
_entity.id
_entity.type
_entity.pdbx_description
1 polymer ?
#
loop_
_entity_poly.entity_id
_entity_poly.type
_entity_poly.pdbx_seq_one_letter_code
_entity_poly.pdbx_strand_id
1 'polypeptide(L)'
;MTSTSRISLFLLALMLPFAASAFQPFFDKDPRTLHAPEDPPLTDFDLEVLQLCGGWGAEVDAVDFERMMLRPSNAAVLGRIRAALDSRIYSQSGDNEQFARELRRVWFEQKGFKHVFCGEPGEGRDLGGLHYAARYWQAQDKGWAGYRRLNANPQARPEYKCREFYLKERIRPPIYSISVEFQNPGAGDNDVKCLTGYNREMSAEDILIAGTQAFNQANERVGKNSKEACLFETRLDGKEPFYSTFVIKQQALRTFYPLAEKSPYCKKNKRDYRDCLCSNL
;
A
#
# COMPACT_ATOMS: atom_id res chain seq x y z
N MET A 1 -71.51 20.04 -15.22
CA MET A 1 -70.67 19.33 -14.25
C MET A 1 -69.68 18.46 -15.03
N THR A 2 -68.51 19.00 -15.35
CA THR A 2 -67.48 18.32 -16.15
C THR A 2 -66.29 18.01 -15.26
N SER A 3 -66.09 16.72 -15.01
CA SER A 3 -65.02 16.15 -14.19
C SER A 3 -63.69 16.17 -14.97
N THR A 4 -62.70 16.89 -14.46
CA THR A 4 -61.31 16.85 -14.96
C THR A 4 -60.52 15.83 -14.16
N SER A 5 -60.19 14.70 -14.78
CA SER A 5 -59.32 13.67 -14.22
C SER A 5 -57.85 14.08 -14.35
N ARG A 6 -57.14 14.15 -13.22
CA ARG A 6 -55.69 14.38 -13.17
C ARG A 6 -54.97 13.04 -13.29
N ILE A 7 -54.19 12.88 -14.36
CA ILE A 7 -53.26 11.75 -14.52
C ILE A 7 -51.97 12.11 -13.78
N SER A 8 -51.71 11.45 -12.66
CA SER A 8 -50.42 11.49 -11.97
C SER A 8 -49.42 10.62 -12.72
N LEU A 9 -48.40 11.25 -13.29
CA LEU A 9 -47.27 10.57 -13.90
C LEU A 9 -46.32 10.08 -12.78
N PHE A 10 -46.29 8.78 -12.52
CA PHE A 10 -45.26 8.17 -11.68
C PHE A 10 -43.94 8.08 -12.49
N LEU A 11 -42.93 8.87 -12.11
CA LEU A 11 -41.56 8.67 -12.56
C LEU A 11 -41.02 7.38 -11.94
N LEU A 12 -40.91 6.32 -12.74
CA LEU A 12 -40.18 5.11 -12.39
C LEU A 12 -38.67 5.43 -12.53
N ALA A 13 -37.98 5.66 -11.40
CA ALA A 13 -36.53 5.78 -11.40
C ALA A 13 -35.93 4.41 -11.74
N LEU A 14 -35.46 4.25 -12.98
CA LEU A 14 -34.63 3.12 -13.37
C LEU A 14 -33.33 3.16 -12.58
N MET A 15 -33.24 2.28 -11.57
CA MET A 15 -31.96 1.89 -10.96
C MET A 15 -31.11 1.25 -12.06
N LEU A 16 -30.18 2.00 -12.64
CA LEU A 16 -29.16 1.44 -13.52
C LEU A 16 -28.36 0.41 -12.71
N PRO A 17 -28.12 -0.80 -13.25
CA PRO A 17 -27.24 -1.75 -12.59
C PRO A 17 -25.86 -1.11 -12.46
N PHE A 18 -25.33 -1.07 -11.24
CA PHE A 18 -23.90 -0.79 -11.02
C PHE A 18 -23.13 -1.71 -11.96
N ALA A 19 -22.37 -1.12 -12.90
CA ALA A 19 -21.51 -1.89 -13.78
C ALA A 19 -20.58 -2.71 -12.87
N ALA A 20 -20.71 -4.03 -12.91
CA ALA A 20 -19.80 -4.91 -12.20
C ALA A 20 -18.38 -4.51 -12.60
N SER A 21 -17.50 -4.29 -11.63
CA SER A 21 -16.09 -4.02 -11.89
C SER A 21 -15.57 -5.08 -12.86
N ALA A 22 -14.93 -4.66 -13.95
CA ALA A 22 -14.39 -5.57 -14.96
C ALA A 22 -13.24 -6.44 -14.41
N PHE A 23 -12.76 -6.18 -13.19
CA PHE A 23 -11.66 -6.87 -12.55
C PHE A 23 -12.13 -7.94 -11.57
N GLN A 24 -11.34 -9.01 -11.42
CA GLN A 24 -11.55 -9.95 -10.31
C GLN A 24 -11.27 -9.25 -8.98
N PRO A 25 -12.07 -9.48 -7.93
CA PRO A 25 -11.89 -8.78 -6.66
C PRO A 25 -10.57 -9.15 -5.98
N PHE A 26 -9.97 -8.18 -5.29
CA PHE A 26 -8.98 -8.40 -4.23
C PHE A 26 -9.61 -8.86 -2.93
N PHE A 27 -10.84 -8.43 -2.65
CA PHE A 27 -11.56 -8.74 -1.43
C PHE A 27 -12.99 -9.12 -1.74
N ASP A 28 -13.50 -10.17 -1.09
CA ASP A 28 -14.91 -10.53 -1.16
C ASP A 28 -15.41 -11.11 0.18
N LYS A 29 -16.68 -11.48 0.22
CA LYS A 29 -17.33 -12.08 1.40
C LYS A 29 -17.55 -13.59 1.25
N ASP A 30 -17.07 -14.20 0.16
CA ASP A 30 -17.21 -15.63 -0.07
C ASP A 30 -15.96 -16.34 0.46
N PRO A 31 -16.04 -17.06 1.59
CA PRO A 31 -14.88 -17.74 2.16
C PRO A 31 -14.29 -18.83 1.25
N ARG A 32 -14.98 -19.19 0.16
CA ARG A 32 -14.50 -20.13 -0.85
C ARG A 32 -13.56 -19.46 -1.87
N THR A 33 -13.57 -18.14 -1.98
CA THR A 33 -12.66 -17.41 -2.87
C THR A 33 -11.29 -17.25 -2.21
N LEU A 34 -10.47 -18.29 -2.29
CA LEU A 34 -9.18 -18.35 -1.59
C LEU A 34 -8.26 -17.13 -1.80
N HIS A 35 -8.32 -16.48 -2.97
CA HIS A 35 -7.48 -15.33 -3.32
C HIS A 35 -8.00 -13.99 -2.81
N ALA A 36 -9.30 -13.90 -2.49
CA ALA A 36 -9.97 -12.68 -2.10
C ALA A 36 -10.41 -12.81 -0.64
N PRO A 37 -9.57 -12.43 0.33
CA PRO A 37 -9.99 -12.41 1.73
C PRO A 37 -11.10 -11.37 1.97
N GLU A 38 -11.67 -11.37 3.17
CA GLU A 38 -12.54 -10.28 3.61
C GLU A 38 -11.83 -8.93 3.57
N ASP A 39 -12.61 -7.85 3.43
CA ASP A 39 -12.14 -6.47 3.44
C ASP A 39 -11.13 -6.22 4.59
N PRO A 40 -10.08 -5.42 4.35
CA PRO A 40 -9.15 -5.07 5.40
C PRO A 40 -9.86 -4.25 6.49
N PRO A 41 -9.48 -4.39 7.77
CA PRO A 41 -9.99 -3.53 8.82
C PRO A 41 -9.50 -2.09 8.57
N LEU A 42 -10.41 -1.19 8.20
CA LEU A 42 -10.10 0.22 7.96
C LEU A 42 -10.33 1.05 9.22
N THR A 43 -9.35 1.86 9.57
CA THR A 43 -9.44 2.92 10.59
C THR A 43 -9.83 4.26 9.96
N ASP A 44 -10.22 5.23 10.78
CA ASP A 44 -10.47 6.60 10.28
C ASP A 44 -9.21 7.22 9.64
N PHE A 45 -8.03 6.92 10.20
CA PHE A 45 -6.76 7.39 9.66
C PHE A 45 -6.43 6.77 8.30
N ASP A 46 -6.83 5.51 8.08
CA ASP A 46 -6.72 4.87 6.77
C ASP A 46 -7.52 5.63 5.70
N LEU A 47 -8.75 6.03 6.03
CA LEU A 47 -9.60 6.79 5.13
C LEU A 47 -9.01 8.17 4.80
N GLU A 48 -8.38 8.83 5.78
CA GLU A 48 -7.67 10.10 5.54
C GLU A 48 -6.43 9.90 4.63
N VAL A 49 -5.67 8.82 4.81
CA VAL A 49 -4.53 8.47 3.94
C VAL A 49 -5.01 8.19 2.51
N LEU A 50 -6.12 7.47 2.34
CA LEU A 50 -6.73 7.24 1.02
C LEU A 50 -7.21 8.54 0.37
N GLN A 51 -7.77 9.47 1.15
CA GLN A 51 -8.16 10.79 0.68
C GLN A 51 -6.93 11.59 0.21
N LEU A 52 -5.86 11.56 0.99
CA LEU A 52 -4.58 12.20 0.66
C LEU A 52 -3.94 11.59 -0.61
N CYS A 53 -4.05 10.27 -0.80
CA CYS A 53 -3.62 9.60 -2.04
C CYS A 53 -4.44 10.01 -3.27
N GLY A 54 -5.66 10.52 -3.10
CA GLY A 54 -6.51 10.99 -4.20
C GLY A 54 -6.88 9.89 -5.20
N GLY A 55 -7.09 10.30 -6.46
CA GLY A 55 -7.43 9.40 -7.57
C GLY A 55 -6.30 8.42 -7.96
N TRP A 56 -6.59 7.53 -8.90
CA TRP A 56 -5.59 6.59 -9.41
C TRP A 56 -4.45 7.31 -10.12
N GLY A 57 -3.21 7.14 -9.63
CA GLY A 57 -2.03 7.81 -10.18
C GLY A 57 -1.82 9.27 -9.75
N ALA A 58 -2.70 9.84 -8.94
CA ALA A 58 -2.56 11.21 -8.45
C ALA A 58 -1.21 11.45 -7.75
N GLU A 59 -0.73 12.69 -7.83
CA GLU A 59 0.39 13.14 -7.01
C GLU A 59 -0.09 13.46 -5.59
N VAL A 60 0.81 13.30 -4.62
CA VAL A 60 0.53 13.60 -3.22
C VAL A 60 1.47 14.70 -2.75
N ASP A 61 0.91 15.78 -2.24
CA ASP A 61 1.68 16.88 -1.71
C ASP A 61 2.21 16.57 -0.30
N ALA A 62 3.51 16.77 -0.10
CA ALA A 62 4.17 16.47 1.16
C ALA A 62 3.68 17.39 2.30
N VAL A 63 3.35 18.65 1.99
CA VAL A 63 2.84 19.61 2.97
C VAL A 63 1.40 19.27 3.35
N ASP A 64 0.60 18.73 2.43
CA ASP A 64 -0.75 18.23 2.75
C ASP A 64 -0.69 17.04 3.73
N PHE A 65 0.30 16.15 3.59
CA PHE A 65 0.56 15.09 4.57
C PHE A 65 0.89 15.66 5.96
N GLU A 66 1.81 16.63 6.03
CA GLU A 66 2.18 17.26 7.31
C GLU A 66 0.98 17.96 7.96
N ARG A 67 0.18 18.69 7.17
CA ARG A 67 -1.07 19.31 7.64
C ARG A 67 -2.06 18.27 8.12
N MET A 68 -2.22 17.16 7.40
CA MET A 68 -3.06 16.02 7.83
C MET A 68 -2.62 15.51 9.21
N MET A 69 -1.32 15.24 9.39
CA MET A 69 -0.79 14.72 10.67
C MET A 69 -1.03 15.67 11.84
N LEU A 70 -0.99 16.98 11.61
CA LEU A 70 -1.15 18.02 12.63
C LEU A 70 -2.62 18.39 12.94
N ARG A 71 -3.60 17.78 12.24
CA ARG A 71 -5.02 18.02 12.54
C ARG A 71 -5.38 17.54 13.95
N PRO A 72 -6.27 18.24 14.67
CA PRO A 72 -6.77 17.77 15.97
C PRO A 72 -7.37 16.36 15.92
N SER A 73 -8.03 15.98 14.82
CA SER A 73 -8.57 14.62 14.62
C SER A 73 -7.51 13.54 14.64
N ASN A 74 -6.26 13.86 14.27
CA ASN A 74 -5.14 12.94 14.21
C ASN A 74 -4.17 13.05 15.39
N ALA A 75 -4.47 13.90 16.39
CA ALA A 75 -3.57 14.10 17.52
C ALA A 75 -3.23 12.78 18.25
N ALA A 76 -4.21 11.88 18.38
CA ALA A 76 -4.01 10.57 19.00
C ALA A 76 -3.12 9.64 18.16
N VAL A 77 -3.32 9.62 16.83
CA VAL A 77 -2.50 8.85 15.88
C VAL A 77 -1.06 9.36 15.91
N LEU A 78 -0.86 10.67 15.78
CA LEU A 78 0.47 11.28 15.84
C LEU A 78 1.14 11.00 17.18
N GLY A 79 0.40 11.07 18.29
CA GLY A 79 0.91 10.73 19.63
C GLY A 79 1.40 9.29 19.74
N ARG A 80 0.66 8.31 19.19
CA ARG A 80 1.07 6.91 19.17
C ARG A 80 2.28 6.65 18.28
N ILE A 81 2.31 7.23 17.07
CA ILE A 81 3.47 7.14 16.17
C ILE A 81 4.72 7.72 16.86
N ARG A 82 4.60 8.87 17.53
CA ARG A 82 5.69 9.47 18.31
C ARG A 82 6.16 8.55 19.44
N ALA A 83 5.24 8.01 20.21
CA ALA A 83 5.57 7.11 21.32
C ALA A 83 6.31 5.86 20.81
N ALA A 84 5.83 5.24 19.72
CA ALA A 84 6.45 4.06 19.12
C ALA A 84 7.84 4.30 18.50
N LEU A 85 8.19 5.57 18.28
CA LEU A 85 9.47 6.01 17.72
C LEU A 85 10.35 6.75 18.74
N ASP A 86 9.97 6.75 20.03
CA ASP A 86 10.63 7.52 21.09
C ASP A 86 10.82 9.01 20.73
N SER A 87 9.89 9.56 19.94
CA SER A 87 9.93 10.90 19.34
C SER A 87 11.22 11.20 18.56
N ARG A 88 11.85 10.18 17.95
CA ARG A 88 13.10 10.32 17.19
C ARG A 88 12.98 9.78 15.77
N ILE A 89 13.38 10.61 14.79
CA ILE A 89 13.52 10.20 13.39
C ILE A 89 14.90 10.58 12.86
N TYR A 90 15.13 11.88 12.60
CA TYR A 90 16.47 12.40 12.34
C TYR A 90 17.07 13.02 13.60
N SER A 91 16.21 13.59 14.45
CA SER A 91 16.61 14.19 15.72
C SER A 91 15.58 13.88 16.81
N GLN A 92 15.91 14.20 18.06
CA GLN A 92 14.93 14.15 19.15
C GLN A 92 13.94 15.30 18.96
N SER A 93 12.72 14.99 18.56
CA SER A 93 11.70 16.00 18.28
C SER A 93 11.09 16.55 19.57
N GLY A 94 11.15 17.88 19.76
CA GLY A 94 10.59 18.56 20.93
C GLY A 94 9.08 18.77 20.87
N ASP A 95 8.52 18.88 19.66
CA ASP A 95 7.11 19.22 19.42
C ASP A 95 6.53 18.46 18.21
N ASN A 96 5.21 18.53 18.03
CA ASN A 96 4.46 17.79 16.99
C ASN A 96 4.81 18.25 15.59
N GLU A 97 5.06 19.54 15.42
CA GLU A 97 5.39 20.18 14.17
C GLU A 97 6.75 19.69 13.64
N GLN A 98 7.78 19.64 14.49
CA GLN A 98 9.09 19.09 14.16
C GLN A 98 9.00 17.62 13.79
N PHE A 99 8.27 16.83 14.59
CA PHE A 99 8.13 15.40 14.34
C PHE A 99 7.39 15.12 13.02
N ALA A 100 6.30 15.85 12.75
CA ALA A 100 5.55 15.73 11.49
C ALA A 100 6.40 16.13 10.27
N ARG A 101 7.23 17.19 10.38
CA ARG A 101 8.19 17.57 9.34
C ARG A 101 9.24 16.48 9.08
N GLU A 102 9.78 15.86 10.12
CA GLU A 102 10.75 14.78 9.98
C GLU A 102 10.12 13.52 9.38
N LEU A 103 8.90 13.18 9.81
CA LEU A 103 8.13 12.08 9.23
C LEU A 103 7.84 12.32 7.75
N ARG A 104 7.37 13.53 7.39
CA ARG A 104 7.21 13.96 6.00
C ARG A 104 8.50 13.77 5.22
N ARG A 105 9.62 14.22 5.77
CA ARG A 105 10.93 14.14 5.11
C ARG A 105 11.29 12.68 4.76
N VAL A 106 11.22 11.77 5.73
CA VAL A 106 11.51 10.34 5.52
C VAL A 106 10.65 9.75 4.41
N TRP A 107 9.35 10.05 4.42
CA TRP A 107 8.40 9.39 3.53
C TRP A 107 8.30 10.05 2.14
N PHE A 108 8.61 11.34 2.00
CA PHE A 108 8.38 12.07 0.74
C PHE A 108 9.64 12.37 -0.08
N GLU A 109 10.83 12.51 0.53
CA GLU A 109 12.05 12.89 -0.22
C GLU A 109 12.41 11.88 -1.35
N GLN A 110 12.07 10.60 -1.19
CA GLN A 110 12.23 9.57 -2.23
C GLN A 110 10.90 8.95 -2.67
N LYS A 111 9.79 9.69 -2.49
CA LYS A 111 8.43 9.27 -2.87
C LYS A 111 7.99 7.94 -2.24
N GLY A 112 8.51 7.60 -1.06
CA GLY A 112 8.14 6.39 -0.33
C GLY A 112 6.66 6.33 0.00
N PHE A 113 6.06 7.47 0.39
CA PHE A 113 4.64 7.57 0.71
C PHE A 113 3.76 7.16 -0.47
N LYS A 114 3.91 7.86 -1.61
CA LYS A 114 3.15 7.56 -2.83
C LYS A 114 3.35 6.11 -3.27
N HIS A 115 4.59 5.62 -3.25
CA HIS A 115 4.92 4.26 -3.65
C HIS A 115 4.23 3.21 -2.76
N VAL A 116 4.35 3.33 -1.45
CA VAL A 116 3.82 2.34 -0.49
C VAL A 116 2.30 2.43 -0.39
N PHE A 117 1.75 3.63 -0.16
CA PHE A 117 0.33 3.83 0.16
C PHE A 117 -0.56 4.00 -1.06
N CYS A 118 -0.12 4.75 -2.07
CA CYS A 118 -1.03 5.20 -3.14
C CYS A 118 -0.94 4.35 -4.41
N GLY A 119 0.19 3.68 -4.62
CA GLY A 119 0.53 3.06 -5.90
C GLY A 119 0.92 4.11 -6.95
N GLU A 120 1.77 3.69 -7.88
CA GLU A 120 2.30 4.53 -8.96
C GLU A 120 1.96 3.89 -10.32
N PRO A 121 0.68 3.87 -10.74
CA PRO A 121 0.38 3.58 -12.13
C PRO A 121 0.97 4.71 -12.98
N GLY A 122 1.61 4.39 -14.10
CA GLY A 122 2.26 5.39 -14.94
C GLY A 122 1.96 5.15 -16.40
N GLU A 123 1.82 6.23 -17.18
CA GLU A 123 1.54 6.21 -18.61
C GLU A 123 2.48 5.24 -19.35
N GLY A 124 1.96 4.06 -19.72
CA GLY A 124 2.72 3.01 -20.40
C GLY A 124 3.84 2.36 -19.57
N ARG A 125 3.87 2.58 -18.24
CA ARG A 125 4.79 1.95 -17.29
C ARG A 125 4.07 0.96 -16.40
N ASP A 126 4.84 0.01 -15.86
CA ASP A 126 4.34 -0.94 -14.86
C ASP A 126 3.93 -0.21 -13.57
N LEU A 127 2.98 -0.77 -12.84
CA LEU A 127 2.49 -0.21 -11.57
C LEU A 127 3.61 -0.26 -10.52
N GLY A 128 4.06 0.89 -10.03
CA GLY A 128 4.99 0.96 -8.89
C GLY A 128 4.27 0.78 -7.56
N GLY A 129 4.89 0.06 -6.62
CA GLY A 129 4.43 -0.01 -5.25
C GLY A 129 3.09 -0.72 -5.06
N LEU A 130 2.15 -0.05 -4.37
CA LEU A 130 0.85 -0.59 -3.94
C LEU A 130 1.03 -1.68 -2.87
N HIS A 131 1.44 -1.28 -1.66
CA HIS A 131 1.79 -2.19 -0.55
C HIS A 131 0.87 -2.07 0.66
N TYR A 132 -0.25 -1.38 0.49
CA TYR A 132 -1.17 -0.99 1.55
C TYR A 132 -2.58 -1.49 1.25
N ALA A 133 -3.11 -2.37 2.10
CA ALA A 133 -4.36 -3.09 1.86
C ALA A 133 -5.56 -2.17 1.57
N ALA A 134 -5.67 -1.04 2.28
CA ALA A 134 -6.78 -0.11 2.06
C ALA A 134 -6.77 0.50 0.64
N ARG A 135 -5.60 0.64 0.02
CA ARG A 135 -5.52 1.12 -1.37
C ARG A 135 -5.94 0.07 -2.38
N TYR A 136 -5.74 -1.22 -2.10
CA TYR A 136 -6.36 -2.29 -2.89
C TYR A 136 -7.88 -2.22 -2.77
N TRP A 137 -8.39 -2.01 -1.55
CA TRP A 137 -9.83 -1.92 -1.29
C TRP A 137 -10.46 -0.75 -2.06
N GLN A 138 -9.83 0.42 -2.01
CA GLN A 138 -10.28 1.58 -2.77
C GLN A 138 -10.16 1.36 -4.28
N ALA A 139 -9.07 0.74 -4.76
CA ALA A 139 -8.89 0.46 -6.18
C ALA A 139 -9.95 -0.52 -6.72
N GLN A 140 -10.36 -1.50 -5.92
CA GLN A 140 -11.47 -2.38 -6.25
C GLN A 140 -12.81 -1.60 -6.29
N ASP A 141 -13.13 -0.83 -5.24
CA ASP A 141 -14.37 -0.04 -5.15
C ASP A 141 -14.51 0.94 -6.32
N LYS A 142 -13.42 1.58 -6.70
CA LYS A 142 -13.38 2.54 -7.82
C LYS A 142 -13.18 1.89 -9.19
N GLY A 143 -13.02 0.57 -9.26
CA GLY A 143 -12.81 -0.16 -10.49
C GLY A 143 -11.50 0.19 -11.20
N TRP A 144 -10.45 0.55 -10.47
CA TRP A 144 -9.12 0.86 -11.01
C TRP A 144 -8.24 -0.37 -11.16
N ALA A 145 -8.42 -1.38 -10.32
CA ALA A 145 -7.61 -2.59 -10.33
C ALA A 145 -8.34 -3.76 -9.68
N GLY A 146 -7.84 -4.97 -9.94
CA GLY A 146 -8.23 -6.18 -9.23
C GLY A 146 -7.20 -7.30 -9.37
N TYR A 147 -7.52 -8.44 -8.76
CA TYR A 147 -6.65 -9.60 -8.79
C TYR A 147 -6.51 -10.13 -10.23
N ARG A 148 -5.31 -10.62 -10.55
CA ARG A 148 -5.05 -11.35 -11.79
C ARG A 148 -4.35 -12.65 -11.48
N ARG A 149 -5.04 -13.77 -11.67
CA ARG A 149 -4.35 -15.06 -11.67
C ARG A 149 -3.43 -15.15 -12.89
N LEU A 150 -2.15 -15.39 -12.65
CA LEU A 150 -1.18 -15.68 -13.71
C LEU A 150 -1.31 -17.13 -14.20
N ASN A 151 -1.16 -17.30 -15.50
CA ASN A 151 -1.11 -18.57 -16.20
C ASN A 151 0.34 -19.00 -16.45
N ALA A 152 0.56 -20.31 -16.52
CA ALA A 152 1.90 -20.87 -16.74
C ALA A 152 2.44 -20.60 -18.16
N ASN A 153 1.56 -20.44 -19.15
CA ASN A 153 1.93 -20.29 -20.56
C ASN A 153 1.19 -19.13 -21.23
N PRO A 154 1.43 -17.88 -20.79
CA PRO A 154 0.76 -16.70 -21.36
C PRO A 154 1.22 -16.50 -22.81
N GLN A 155 0.25 -16.43 -23.74
CA GLN A 155 0.52 -16.28 -25.17
C GLN A 155 0.51 -14.82 -25.65
N ALA A 156 0.02 -13.89 -24.82
CA ALA A 156 -0.16 -12.49 -25.19
C ALA A 156 0.28 -11.54 -24.07
N ARG A 157 0.55 -10.28 -24.45
CA ARG A 157 0.60 -9.16 -23.50
C ARG A 157 -0.81 -8.92 -22.92
N PRO A 158 -0.92 -8.35 -21.71
CA PRO A 158 0.18 -7.91 -20.83
C PRO A 158 0.88 -9.05 -20.05
N GLU A 159 0.31 -10.26 -20.02
CA GLU A 159 0.71 -11.32 -19.08
C GLU A 159 2.04 -12.02 -19.42
N TYR A 160 2.46 -12.02 -20.69
CA TYR A 160 3.73 -12.64 -21.12
C TYR A 160 4.95 -12.24 -20.27
N LYS A 161 5.02 -10.96 -19.83
CA LYS A 161 6.12 -10.44 -19.00
C LYS A 161 6.17 -11.08 -17.60
N CYS A 162 5.09 -11.73 -17.17
CA CYS A 162 4.92 -12.32 -15.86
C CYS A 162 5.15 -13.85 -15.82
N ARG A 163 5.58 -14.47 -16.93
CA ARG A 163 5.77 -15.93 -17.04
C ARG A 163 6.66 -16.53 -15.94
N GLU A 164 7.62 -15.79 -15.38
CA GLU A 164 8.49 -16.30 -14.30
C GLU A 164 7.88 -16.17 -12.90
N PHE A 165 6.69 -15.56 -12.78
CA PHE A 165 6.06 -15.22 -11.51
C PHE A 165 4.83 -16.07 -11.18
N TYR A 166 4.29 -16.88 -12.11
CA TYR A 166 3.05 -17.65 -11.87
C TYR A 166 3.10 -18.62 -10.67
N LEU A 167 4.30 -19.12 -10.31
CA LEU A 167 4.50 -19.97 -9.11
C LEU A 167 4.93 -19.19 -7.87
N LYS A 168 5.07 -17.87 -7.97
CA LYS A 168 5.57 -17.00 -6.90
C LYS A 168 4.44 -16.34 -6.10
N GLU A 169 3.18 -16.45 -6.53
CA GLU A 169 2.06 -15.99 -5.73
C GLU A 169 2.03 -16.72 -4.38
N ARG A 170 1.76 -15.96 -3.31
CA ARG A 170 1.64 -16.45 -1.93
C ARG A 170 0.39 -15.82 -1.34
N ILE A 171 -0.72 -16.51 -1.47
CA ILE A 171 -2.01 -16.09 -0.93
C ILE A 171 -2.16 -16.80 0.41
N ARG A 172 -1.66 -16.19 1.49
CA ARG A 172 -1.71 -16.76 2.83
C ARG A 172 -1.92 -15.65 3.87
N PRO A 173 -3.04 -15.63 4.60
CA PRO A 173 -3.24 -14.65 5.66
C PRO A 173 -2.04 -14.60 6.64
N PRO A 174 -1.64 -13.39 7.10
CA PRO A 174 -2.22 -12.09 6.77
C PRO A 174 -1.58 -11.40 5.55
N ILE A 175 -0.57 -12.01 4.90
CA ILE A 175 0.23 -11.39 3.83
C ILE A 175 -0.08 -12.00 2.47
N TYR A 176 -0.50 -11.16 1.54
CA TYR A 176 -0.91 -11.58 0.21
C TYR A 176 0.10 -11.06 -0.80
N SER A 177 0.88 -11.98 -1.40
CA SER A 177 1.72 -11.69 -2.56
C SER A 177 1.00 -12.16 -3.82
N ILE A 178 0.44 -11.23 -4.58
CA ILE A 178 -0.46 -11.48 -5.71
C ILE A 178 -0.07 -10.66 -6.93
N SER A 179 -0.59 -11.06 -8.08
CA SER A 179 -0.52 -10.28 -9.31
C SER A 179 -1.78 -9.42 -9.45
N VAL A 180 -1.62 -8.26 -10.08
CA VAL A 180 -2.66 -7.23 -10.16
C VAL A 180 -2.90 -6.87 -11.61
N GLU A 181 -4.14 -6.90 -12.07
CA GLU A 181 -4.55 -6.23 -13.31
C GLU A 181 -5.05 -4.83 -12.94
N PHE A 182 -4.63 -3.81 -13.70
CA PHE A 182 -4.95 -2.42 -13.38
C PHE A 182 -5.20 -1.58 -14.63
N GLN A 183 -6.07 -0.59 -14.50
CA GLN A 183 -6.23 0.48 -15.46
C GLN A 183 -4.97 1.32 -15.48
N ASN A 184 -4.31 1.42 -16.63
CA ASN A 184 -3.14 2.25 -16.78
C ASN A 184 -3.57 3.66 -17.29
N PRO A 185 -3.43 4.72 -16.48
CA PRO A 185 -3.81 6.07 -16.90
C PRO A 185 -3.12 6.45 -18.21
N GLY A 186 -3.89 6.95 -19.17
CA GLY A 186 -3.37 7.36 -20.48
C GLY A 186 -3.09 6.21 -21.46
N ALA A 187 -3.29 4.95 -21.07
CA ALA A 187 -3.28 3.81 -21.99
C ALA A 187 -4.71 3.40 -22.37
N GLY A 188 -4.87 2.83 -23.57
CA GLY A 188 -6.16 2.30 -24.04
C GLY A 188 -6.53 0.93 -23.43
N ASP A 189 -5.55 0.22 -22.87
CA ASP A 189 -5.70 -1.14 -22.33
C ASP A 189 -5.19 -1.24 -20.88
N ASN A 190 -5.71 -2.22 -20.13
CA ASN A 190 -5.19 -2.60 -18.82
C ASN A 190 -3.79 -3.23 -18.93
N ASP A 191 -3.00 -3.11 -17.87
CA ASP A 191 -1.71 -3.80 -17.72
C ASP A 191 -1.71 -4.70 -16.47
N VAL A 192 -0.69 -5.55 -16.33
CA VAL A 192 -0.55 -6.50 -15.23
C VAL A 192 0.74 -6.25 -14.46
N LYS A 193 0.65 -6.00 -13.15
CA LYS A 193 1.79 -6.06 -12.24
C LYS A 193 2.01 -7.51 -11.83
N CYS A 194 3.17 -8.06 -12.18
CA CYS A 194 3.43 -9.50 -12.03
C CYS A 194 3.47 -10.01 -10.60
N LEU A 195 3.93 -9.18 -9.65
CA LEU A 195 3.88 -9.51 -8.24
C LEU A 195 3.97 -8.23 -7.42
N THR A 196 3.11 -8.14 -6.41
CA THR A 196 3.15 -7.16 -5.35
C THR A 196 2.58 -7.81 -4.10
N GLY A 197 2.71 -7.17 -2.96
CA GLY A 197 2.06 -7.68 -1.76
C GLY A 197 1.73 -6.62 -0.74
N TYR A 198 0.78 -7.00 0.10
CA TYR A 198 0.28 -6.22 1.23
C TYR A 198 0.02 -7.14 2.42
N ASN A 199 0.00 -6.56 3.62
CA ASN A 199 -0.48 -7.23 4.81
C ASN A 199 -1.89 -6.69 5.08
N ARG A 200 -2.89 -7.59 5.12
CA ARG A 200 -4.29 -7.22 5.29
C ARG A 200 -4.55 -6.54 6.63
N GLU A 201 -3.78 -6.88 7.65
CA GLU A 201 -4.00 -6.44 9.03
C GLU A 201 -3.26 -5.16 9.40
N MET A 202 -2.39 -4.64 8.52
CA MET A 202 -1.68 -3.38 8.80
C MET A 202 -2.50 -2.17 8.40
N SER A 203 -2.76 -1.30 9.37
CA SER A 203 -3.25 0.06 9.12
C SER A 203 -2.13 0.95 8.56
N ALA A 204 -2.49 2.15 8.11
CA ALA A 204 -1.54 3.16 7.69
C ALA A 204 -0.62 3.60 8.84
N GLU A 205 -1.16 3.64 10.06
CA GLU A 205 -0.39 3.93 11.28
C GLU A 205 0.70 2.87 11.49
N ASP A 206 0.36 1.58 11.38
CA ASP A 206 1.31 0.47 11.54
C ASP A 206 2.45 0.54 10.52
N ILE A 207 2.11 0.85 9.26
CA ILE A 207 3.10 0.97 8.17
C ILE A 207 4.00 2.19 8.40
N LEU A 208 3.45 3.33 8.83
CA LEU A 208 4.24 4.51 9.16
C LEU A 208 5.22 4.23 10.30
N ILE A 209 4.76 3.57 11.37
CA ILE A 209 5.60 3.18 12.51
C ILE A 209 6.70 2.22 12.06
N ALA A 210 6.33 1.07 11.47
CA ALA A 210 7.29 0.03 11.11
C ALA A 210 8.30 0.51 10.06
N GLY A 211 7.83 1.24 9.04
CA GLY A 211 8.71 1.81 8.01
C GLY A 211 9.68 2.85 8.57
N THR A 212 9.25 3.68 9.52
CA THR A 212 10.12 4.66 10.17
C THR A 212 11.06 4.02 11.20
N GLN A 213 10.66 2.95 11.89
CA GLN A 213 11.57 2.16 12.73
C GLN A 213 12.67 1.49 11.89
N ALA A 214 12.32 0.92 10.74
CA ALA A 214 13.29 0.37 9.79
C ALA A 214 14.26 1.45 9.30
N PHE A 215 13.75 2.64 8.99
CA PHE A 215 14.56 3.81 8.68
C PHE A 215 15.53 4.17 9.81
N ASN A 216 15.07 4.26 11.05
CA ASN A 216 15.92 4.60 12.20
C ASN A 216 17.08 3.59 12.39
N GLN A 217 16.83 2.30 12.16
CA GLN A 217 17.89 1.28 12.22
C GLN A 217 18.91 1.41 11.08
N ALA A 218 18.46 1.76 9.88
CA ALA A 218 19.28 1.80 8.67
C ALA A 218 20.04 3.13 8.49
N ASN A 219 19.42 4.26 8.81
CA ASN A 219 19.81 5.59 8.32
C ASN A 219 21.24 6.00 8.71
N GLU A 220 21.70 5.63 9.90
CA GLU A 220 23.06 5.93 10.37
C GLU A 220 24.15 5.21 9.55
N ARG A 221 23.81 4.10 8.89
CA ARG A 221 24.73 3.27 8.10
C ARG A 221 24.69 3.58 6.61
N VAL A 222 23.70 4.34 6.15
CA VAL A 222 23.49 4.64 4.74
C VAL A 222 24.03 6.02 4.40
N GLY A 223 25.03 6.06 3.50
CA GLY A 223 25.59 7.29 3.00
C GLY A 223 24.58 8.16 2.23
N LYS A 224 24.83 9.48 2.18
CA LYS A 224 23.94 10.47 1.54
C LYS A 224 23.66 10.21 0.06
N ASN A 225 24.46 9.39 -0.62
CA ASN A 225 24.35 9.08 -2.04
C ASN A 225 24.16 7.58 -2.34
N SER A 226 23.84 6.75 -1.33
CA SER A 226 23.62 5.32 -1.52
C SER A 226 22.13 4.95 -1.60
N LYS A 227 21.91 3.72 -2.08
CA LYS A 227 20.62 3.04 -2.06
C LYS A 227 20.87 1.65 -1.51
N GLU A 228 20.23 1.34 -0.40
CA GLU A 228 20.37 0.05 0.27
C GLU A 228 18.99 -0.59 0.49
N ALA A 229 18.99 -1.91 0.59
CA ALA A 229 17.81 -2.69 0.95
C ALA A 229 18.15 -3.61 2.12
N CYS A 230 17.25 -3.70 3.08
CA CYS A 230 17.36 -4.57 4.24
C CYS A 230 16.01 -5.18 4.62
N LEU A 231 16.07 -6.15 5.51
CA LEU A 231 14.93 -6.81 6.12
C LEU A 231 14.63 -6.16 7.46
N PHE A 232 13.37 -5.87 7.71
CA PHE A 232 12.88 -5.38 8.99
C PHE A 232 11.90 -6.38 9.57
N GLU A 233 12.14 -6.83 10.80
CA GLU A 233 11.20 -7.67 11.52
C GLU A 233 10.07 -6.79 12.05
N THR A 234 8.93 -6.86 11.37
CA THR A 234 7.73 -6.12 11.72
C THR A 234 6.98 -6.86 12.82
N ARG A 235 6.64 -6.14 13.89
CA ARG A 235 5.87 -6.63 15.03
C ARG A 235 4.60 -5.80 15.13
N LEU A 236 3.46 -6.49 15.21
CA LEU A 236 2.17 -5.88 15.51
C LEU A 236 1.67 -6.47 16.83
N ASP A 237 0.99 -5.66 17.63
CA ASP A 237 0.52 -6.08 18.95
C ASP A 237 -0.41 -7.30 18.85
N GLY A 238 -0.07 -8.36 19.58
CA GLY A 238 -0.85 -9.60 19.60
C GLY A 238 -0.78 -10.43 18.31
N LYS A 239 0.15 -10.15 17.41
CA LYS A 239 0.35 -10.90 16.15
C LYS A 239 1.75 -11.52 16.08
N GLU A 240 1.85 -12.59 15.31
CA GLU A 240 3.15 -13.20 15.00
C GLU A 240 4.00 -12.22 14.18
N PRO A 241 5.31 -12.11 14.48
CA PRO A 241 6.22 -11.26 13.72
C PRO A 241 6.37 -11.79 12.29
N PHE A 242 6.62 -10.85 11.37
CA PHE A 242 6.92 -11.16 9.98
C PHE A 242 8.01 -10.22 9.46
N TYR A 243 8.56 -10.52 8.28
CA TYR A 243 9.58 -9.68 7.68
C TYR A 243 8.98 -8.73 6.64
N SER A 244 9.54 -7.53 6.59
CA SER A 244 9.28 -6.56 5.55
C SER A 244 10.59 -6.22 4.85
N THR A 245 10.54 -6.00 3.54
CA THR A 245 11.64 -5.37 2.81
C THR A 245 11.54 -3.87 3.00
N PHE A 246 12.64 -3.26 3.43
CA PHE A 246 12.80 -1.81 3.48
C PHE A 246 13.88 -1.39 2.49
N VAL A 247 13.62 -0.32 1.75
CA VAL A 247 14.60 0.29 0.85
C VAL A 247 14.76 1.74 1.22
N ILE A 248 16.00 2.13 1.52
CA ILE A 248 16.42 3.49 1.78
C ILE A 248 17.26 4.00 0.62
N LYS A 249 17.09 5.28 0.28
CA LYS A 249 17.91 5.96 -0.71
C LYS A 249 18.13 7.39 -0.25
N GLN A 250 19.37 7.87 -0.31
CA GLN A 250 19.71 9.26 0.05
C GLN A 250 19.10 9.69 1.40
N GLN A 251 19.17 8.80 2.42
CA GLN A 251 18.62 9.03 3.75
C GLN A 251 17.11 9.29 3.81
N ALA A 252 16.33 8.71 2.90
CA ALA A 252 14.87 8.67 2.98
C ALA A 252 14.30 7.33 2.47
N LEU A 253 13.08 7.01 2.88
CA LEU A 253 12.39 5.78 2.54
C LEU A 253 11.96 5.80 1.06
N ARG A 254 12.32 4.75 0.31
CA ARG A 254 11.87 4.55 -1.09
C ARG A 254 10.74 3.54 -1.21
N THR A 255 10.79 2.43 -0.48
CA THR A 255 9.69 1.47 -0.38
C THR A 255 9.78 0.67 0.91
N PHE A 256 8.63 0.18 1.36
CA PHE A 256 8.48 -0.72 2.49
C PHE A 256 7.32 -1.68 2.18
N TYR A 257 7.55 -2.98 2.24
CA TYR A 257 6.50 -3.96 1.95
C TYR A 257 6.70 -5.30 2.67
N PRO A 258 5.61 -5.97 3.07
CA PRO A 258 5.67 -7.24 3.79
C PRO A 258 6.09 -8.40 2.88
N LEU A 259 6.71 -9.41 3.49
CA LEU A 259 7.12 -10.66 2.85
C LEU A 259 6.30 -11.83 3.39
N ALA A 260 5.77 -12.66 2.50
CA ALA A 260 5.01 -13.85 2.88
C ALA A 260 5.93 -15.00 3.38
N GLU A 261 7.22 -14.94 3.07
CA GLU A 261 8.21 -15.93 3.48
C GLU A 261 8.65 -15.75 4.94
N LYS A 262 8.53 -16.82 5.74
CA LYS A 262 9.06 -16.86 7.12
C LYS A 262 10.59 -16.79 7.20
N SER A 263 11.26 -17.25 6.16
CA SER A 263 12.72 -17.20 6.01
C SER A 263 13.05 -16.44 4.73
N PRO A 264 13.07 -15.10 4.77
CA PRO A 264 13.27 -14.27 3.60
C PRO A 264 14.67 -14.48 2.98
N TYR A 265 14.77 -14.26 1.68
CA TYR A 265 16.04 -14.38 0.98
C TYR A 265 16.97 -13.20 1.33
N CYS A 266 18.20 -13.52 1.71
CA CYS A 266 19.28 -12.55 1.88
C CYS A 266 20.37 -12.76 0.84
N LYS A 267 20.65 -11.71 0.05
CA LYS A 267 21.68 -11.78 -1.01
C LYS A 267 23.09 -11.91 -0.43
N LYS A 268 23.36 -11.25 0.70
CA LYS A 268 24.66 -11.25 1.38
C LYS A 268 25.00 -12.64 1.95
N ASN A 269 24.01 -13.30 2.54
CA ASN A 269 24.16 -14.65 3.07
C ASN A 269 22.88 -15.47 2.83
N LYS A 270 22.96 -16.43 1.90
CA LYS A 270 21.81 -17.28 1.56
C LYS A 270 21.42 -18.26 2.68
N ARG A 271 22.27 -18.47 3.68
CA ARG A 271 22.05 -19.41 4.79
C ARG A 271 21.49 -18.74 6.04
N ASP A 272 21.74 -17.45 6.22
CA ASP A 272 21.24 -16.68 7.35
C ASP A 272 20.75 -15.29 6.91
N TYR A 273 19.44 -15.10 6.95
CA TYR A 273 18.84 -13.82 6.54
C TYR A 273 19.13 -12.69 7.53
N ARG A 274 19.58 -13.01 8.75
CA ARG A 274 19.88 -12.01 9.79
C ARG A 274 20.96 -11.04 9.35
N ASP A 275 21.87 -11.44 8.47
CA ASP A 275 22.90 -10.58 7.91
C ASP A 275 22.36 -9.44 7.02
N CYS A 276 21.10 -9.54 6.60
CA CYS A 276 20.39 -8.52 5.83
C CYS A 276 19.43 -7.68 6.67
N LEU A 277 19.40 -7.82 8.01
CA LEU A 277 18.55 -6.98 8.85
C LEU A 277 18.96 -5.51 8.79
N CYS A 278 18.00 -4.59 8.92
CA CYS A 278 18.28 -3.15 8.89
C CYS A 278 19.22 -2.69 10.00
N SER A 279 19.21 -3.36 11.17
CA SER A 279 20.17 -3.15 12.25
C SER A 279 21.62 -3.50 11.89
N ASN A 280 21.81 -4.31 10.83
CA ASN A 280 23.08 -4.89 10.41
C ASN A 280 23.58 -4.32 9.06
N LEU A 281 22.94 -3.26 8.57
CA LEU A 281 23.42 -2.51 7.41
C LEU A 281 24.79 -1.86 7.66
#